data_AF-A0A534JYH1-F1
#
_entry.id   AF-A0A534JYH1-F1
#
_cell.length_a   1.000
_cell.length_b   1.000
_cell.length_c   1.000
_cell.angle_alpha   90.00
_cell.angle_beta   90.00
_cell.angle_gamma   90.00
#
_symmetry.space_group_name_H-M   'P 1'
#
loop_
_entity.id
_entity.type
_entity.pdbx_description
1 polymer ?
#
loop_
_entity_poly.entity_id
_entity_poly.type
_entity_poly.pdbx_seq_one_letter_code
_entity_poly.pdbx_strand_id
1 'polypeptide(L)'
;MIALADLALDLPLASGIVWLANGLWPWFRGLRTSPERAFVAASVLLGTWALLDWLFLHTTDLDLAILISKVRITAFSLTWLMFLYFGRWLSRTRSWVDYLAVLPVVVSILLSWTVITNGAYLVDGIPRLRRDPGWYAVFFVQTAVYLALAFGYIGWDVWKAEFAAAATRNKLAAIFSALVITMGVWMSTNAWASLTQNGGFPALSSVLVVPGVLVLAFLAPFSRKDLVAMWRKLQVSPSRPFAAIWFHNSGQPLAQVVLPGEASPDAATLADLSQAIDHVLVEGLHSGPGALRQLQHEKHSFVFEKGRDLTLVVLLRGSPSQGLRSELRSTVRGFEDAHRTELESWESASALAEEALNALDEVLTPQIL
;
A
#
# COMPACT_ATOMS: atom_id res chain seq x y z
N MET A 1 -18.69 10.26 35.92
CA MET A 1 -19.50 9.74 34.78
C MET A 1 -19.05 10.50 33.55
N ILE A 2 -18.45 9.81 32.58
CA ILE A 2 -18.18 10.41 31.26
C ILE A 2 -19.55 10.66 30.63
N ALA A 3 -19.85 11.89 30.22
CA ALA A 3 -21.13 12.17 29.58
C ALA A 3 -21.15 11.44 28.23
N LEU A 4 -22.29 10.90 27.80
CA LEU A 4 -22.44 10.28 26.47
C LEU A 4 -21.98 11.21 25.33
N ALA A 5 -22.03 12.53 25.56
CA ALA A 5 -21.51 13.56 24.67
C ALA A 5 -19.98 13.48 24.51
N ASP A 6 -19.23 13.28 25.59
CA ASP A 6 -17.77 13.18 25.55
C ASP A 6 -17.32 11.94 24.76
N LEU A 7 -18.01 10.82 24.96
CA LEU A 7 -17.74 9.58 24.22
C LEU A 7 -17.95 9.77 22.71
N ALA A 8 -18.96 10.55 22.32
CA ALA A 8 -19.29 10.79 20.91
C ALA A 8 -18.21 11.61 20.18
N LEU A 9 -17.44 12.43 20.90
CA LEU A 9 -16.34 13.24 20.35
C LEU A 9 -15.11 12.39 19.97
N ASP A 10 -14.93 11.24 20.64
CA ASP A 10 -13.80 10.33 20.40
C ASP A 10 -14.11 9.19 19.42
N LEU A 11 -15.38 8.94 19.09
CA LEU A 11 -15.76 7.92 18.11
C LEU A 11 -15.10 8.10 16.71
N PRO A 12 -14.88 9.33 16.19
CA PRO A 12 -14.13 9.52 14.94
C PRO A 12 -12.71 8.96 15.00
N LEU A 13 -12.04 9.02 16.16
CA LEU A 13 -10.70 8.44 16.33
C LEU A 13 -10.73 6.93 16.17
N ALA A 14 -11.70 6.25 16.80
CA ALA A 14 -11.88 4.81 16.65
C ALA A 14 -12.16 4.42 15.18
N SER A 15 -12.99 5.22 14.50
CA SER A 15 -13.30 5.04 13.07
C SER A 15 -12.03 5.18 12.22
N GLY A 16 -11.23 6.22 12.49
CA GLY A 16 -9.95 6.47 11.84
C GLY A 16 -9.00 5.29 11.95
N ILE A 17 -8.80 4.78 13.17
CA ILE A 17 -7.92 3.63 13.44
C ILE A 17 -8.39 2.39 12.67
N VAL A 18 -9.68 2.09 12.71
CA VAL A 18 -10.26 0.92 12.04
C VAL A 18 -10.08 0.98 10.53
N TRP A 19 -10.33 2.13 9.91
CA TRP A 19 -10.21 2.29 8.46
C TRP A 19 -8.75 2.35 7.98
N LEU A 20 -7.85 2.95 8.77
CA LEU A 20 -6.42 2.85 8.51
C LEU A 20 -5.94 1.40 8.60
N ALA A 21 -6.41 0.61 9.58
CA ALA A 21 -6.09 -0.81 9.67
C ALA A 21 -6.61 -1.59 8.45
N ASN A 22 -7.82 -1.29 7.97
CA ASN A 22 -8.38 -1.88 6.75
C ASN A 22 -7.53 -1.59 5.50
N GLY A 23 -6.89 -0.42 5.41
CA GLY A 23 -6.02 -0.05 4.30
C GLY A 23 -4.59 -0.61 4.42
N LEU A 24 -4.00 -0.57 5.62
CA LEU A 24 -2.64 -1.03 5.88
C LEU A 24 -2.50 -2.55 5.74
N TRP A 25 -3.54 -3.31 6.10
CA TRP A 25 -3.46 -4.76 6.09
C TRP A 25 -3.24 -5.37 4.70
N PRO A 26 -4.05 -5.07 3.67
CA PRO A 26 -3.78 -5.55 2.31
C PRO A 26 -2.45 -5.00 1.76
N TRP A 27 -2.06 -3.78 2.13
CA TRP A 27 -0.79 -3.19 1.73
C TRP A 27 0.40 -4.07 2.15
N PHE A 28 0.43 -4.56 3.39
CA PHE A 28 1.52 -5.43 3.88
C PHE A 28 1.51 -6.83 3.26
N ARG A 29 0.38 -7.30 2.74
CA ARG A 29 0.28 -8.58 2.02
C ARG A 29 0.74 -8.48 0.56
N GLY A 30 0.89 -7.27 0.04
CA GLY A 30 1.28 -6.99 -1.34
C GLY A 30 0.06 -6.89 -2.24
N LEU A 31 -0.18 -5.69 -2.78
CA LEU A 31 -1.36 -5.38 -3.59
C LEU A 31 -1.23 -5.99 -4.98
N ARG A 32 -2.13 -6.91 -5.32
CA ARG A 32 -2.06 -7.68 -6.57
C ARG A 32 -2.93 -7.10 -7.67
N THR A 33 -4.05 -6.50 -7.29
CA THR A 33 -5.05 -6.06 -8.27
C THR A 33 -5.36 -4.58 -8.17
N SER A 34 -5.84 -4.04 -9.29
CA SER A 34 -6.25 -2.65 -9.42
C SER A 34 -7.41 -2.26 -8.49
N PRO A 35 -8.48 -3.06 -8.33
CA PRO A 35 -9.52 -2.80 -7.34
C PRO A 35 -8.99 -2.81 -5.91
N GLU A 36 -8.08 -3.73 -5.58
CA GLU A 36 -7.49 -3.83 -4.26
C GLU A 36 -6.69 -2.56 -3.89
N ARG A 37 -5.92 -2.00 -4.84
CA ARG A 37 -5.25 -0.70 -4.67
C ARG A 37 -6.25 0.43 -4.41
N ALA A 38 -7.36 0.46 -5.16
CA ALA A 38 -8.41 1.46 -4.99
C ALA A 38 -9.10 1.32 -3.62
N PHE A 39 -9.39 0.10 -3.17
CA PHE A 39 -9.96 -0.16 -1.85
C PHE A 39 -9.04 0.28 -0.71
N VAL A 40 -7.74 0.00 -0.83
CA VAL A 40 -6.75 0.46 0.15
C VAL A 40 -6.66 1.97 0.18
N ALA A 41 -6.58 2.62 -0.98
CA ALA A 41 -6.58 4.08 -1.06
C ALA A 41 -7.86 4.68 -0.44
N ALA A 42 -9.03 4.12 -0.74
CA ALA A 42 -10.30 4.53 -0.14
C ALA A 42 -10.28 4.37 1.38
N SER A 43 -9.79 3.24 1.89
CA SER A 43 -9.72 2.96 3.33
C SER A 43 -8.78 3.92 4.07
N VAL A 44 -7.62 4.21 3.49
CA VAL A 44 -6.65 5.17 4.06
C VAL A 44 -7.22 6.59 4.06
N LEU A 45 -7.84 7.02 2.95
CA LEU A 45 -8.46 8.34 2.85
C LEU A 45 -9.65 8.48 3.80
N LEU A 46 -10.45 7.43 3.97
CA LEU A 46 -11.58 7.42 4.89
C LEU A 46 -11.13 7.45 6.35
N GLY A 47 -10.06 6.71 6.68
CA GLY A 47 -9.42 6.78 7.99
C GLY A 47 -8.84 8.17 8.27
N THR A 48 -8.18 8.77 7.27
CA THR A 48 -7.67 10.15 7.34
C THR A 48 -8.80 11.16 7.55
N TRP A 49 -9.91 11.02 6.82
CA TRP A 49 -11.09 11.87 6.99
C TRP A 49 -11.65 11.77 8.42
N ALA A 50 -11.72 10.57 8.99
CA ALA A 50 -12.18 10.37 10.36
C ALA A 50 -11.22 10.94 11.43
N LEU A 51 -9.91 10.85 11.21
CA LEU A 51 -8.94 11.53 12.08
C LEU A 51 -9.06 13.05 12.00
N LEU A 52 -9.31 13.59 10.81
CA LEU A 52 -9.54 15.02 10.63
C LEU A 52 -10.86 15.48 11.27
N ASP A 53 -11.90 14.63 11.30
CA ASP A 53 -13.12 14.89 12.09
C ASP A 53 -12.79 14.98 13.59
N TRP A 54 -11.98 14.05 14.12
CA TRP A 54 -11.55 14.08 15.51
C TRP A 54 -10.75 15.36 15.84
N LEU A 55 -9.77 15.70 14.99
CA LEU A 55 -8.97 16.93 15.13
C LEU A 55 -9.85 18.18 15.06
N PHE A 56 -10.83 18.19 14.14
CA PHE A 56 -11.78 19.28 14.03
C PHE A 56 -12.58 19.46 15.32
N LEU A 57 -13.01 18.39 15.96
CA LEU A 57 -13.78 18.50 17.20
C LEU A 57 -12.96 18.99 18.40
N HIS A 58 -11.64 18.78 18.37
CA HIS A 58 -10.74 19.11 19.48
C HIS A 58 -9.94 20.39 19.26
N THR A 59 -10.15 21.12 18.16
CA THR A 59 -9.52 22.42 17.94
C THR A 59 -10.40 23.57 18.44
N THR A 60 -9.79 24.52 19.13
CA THR A 60 -10.40 25.82 19.45
C THR A 60 -9.92 26.93 18.51
N ASP A 61 -8.85 26.68 17.74
CA ASP A 61 -8.36 27.56 16.69
C ASP A 61 -9.29 27.50 15.47
N LEU A 62 -9.86 28.65 15.12
CA LEU A 62 -10.83 28.81 14.04
C LEU A 62 -10.17 28.74 12.65
N ASP A 63 -8.95 29.25 12.49
CA ASP A 63 -8.24 29.21 11.20
C ASP A 63 -7.82 27.77 10.90
N LEU A 64 -7.34 27.06 11.93
CA LEU A 64 -7.08 25.64 11.85
C LEU A 64 -8.37 24.84 11.56
N ALA A 65 -9.50 25.20 12.18
CA ALA A 65 -10.80 24.55 11.91
C ALA A 65 -11.24 24.70 10.44
N ILE A 66 -11.03 25.88 9.84
CA ILE A 66 -11.30 26.13 8.42
C ILE A 66 -10.37 25.29 7.54
N LEU A 67 -9.07 25.27 7.84
CA LEU A 67 -8.09 24.45 7.12
C LEU A 67 -8.46 22.97 7.18
N ILE A 68 -8.73 22.45 8.37
CA ILE A 68 -9.16 21.07 8.59
C ILE A 68 -10.43 20.78 7.76
N SER A 69 -11.41 21.69 7.72
CA SER A 69 -12.59 21.50 6.87
C SER A 69 -12.24 21.34 5.39
N LYS A 70 -11.31 22.14 4.86
CA LYS A 70 -10.90 22.07 3.44
C LYS A 70 -10.24 20.72 3.13
N VAL A 71 -9.34 20.28 4.01
CA VAL A 71 -8.67 18.98 3.90
C VAL A 71 -9.66 17.84 4.06
N ARG A 72 -10.64 17.94 4.98
CA ARG A 72 -11.71 16.94 5.16
C ARG A 72 -12.51 16.73 3.89
N ILE A 73 -12.99 17.80 3.25
CA ILE A 73 -13.75 17.70 1.99
C ILE A 73 -12.88 17.09 0.88
N THR A 74 -11.59 17.42 0.84
CA THR A 74 -10.64 16.83 -0.12
C THR A 74 -10.51 15.32 0.08
N ALA A 75 -10.20 14.87 1.31
CA ALA A 75 -10.08 13.46 1.66
C ALA A 75 -11.37 12.69 1.40
N PHE A 76 -12.53 13.29 1.73
CA PHE A 76 -13.83 12.68 1.50
C PHE A 76 -14.15 12.53 0.01
N SER A 77 -13.90 13.56 -0.79
CA SER A 77 -14.14 13.52 -2.25
C SER A 77 -13.28 12.45 -2.94
N LEU A 78 -12.01 12.36 -2.54
CA LEU A 78 -11.09 11.34 -3.06
C LEU A 78 -11.47 9.93 -2.58
N THR A 79 -11.96 9.78 -1.34
CA THR A 79 -12.45 8.50 -0.82
C THR A 79 -13.53 7.90 -1.73
N TRP A 80 -14.54 8.69 -2.10
CA TRP A 80 -15.64 8.19 -2.93
C TRP A 80 -15.26 7.96 -4.38
N LEU A 81 -14.30 8.71 -4.90
CA LEU A 81 -13.67 8.40 -6.19
C LEU A 81 -12.97 7.03 -6.14
N MET A 82 -12.22 6.75 -5.08
CA MET A 82 -11.54 5.47 -4.91
C MET A 82 -12.53 4.31 -4.70
N PHE A 83 -13.62 4.51 -3.96
CA PHE A 83 -14.69 3.51 -3.86
C PHE A 83 -15.42 3.29 -5.19
N LEU A 84 -15.62 4.34 -5.99
CA LEU A 84 -16.17 4.23 -7.34
C LEU A 84 -15.26 3.37 -8.22
N TYR A 85 -13.95 3.62 -8.20
CA TYR A 85 -12.98 2.80 -8.93
C TYR A 85 -12.91 1.37 -8.41
N PHE A 86 -12.94 1.16 -7.10
CA PHE A 86 -13.03 -0.16 -6.50
C PHE A 86 -14.25 -0.92 -7.05
N GLY A 87 -15.45 -0.36 -6.91
CA GLY A 87 -16.68 -0.98 -7.38
C GLY A 87 -16.69 -1.24 -8.87
N ARG A 88 -16.23 -0.29 -9.68
CA ARG A 88 -16.24 -0.40 -11.14
C ARG A 88 -15.23 -1.42 -11.66
N TRP A 89 -14.01 -1.42 -11.12
CA TRP A 89 -12.92 -2.29 -11.60
C TRP A 89 -13.03 -3.74 -11.10
N LEU A 90 -13.96 -4.06 -10.20
CA LEU A 90 -14.24 -5.43 -9.78
C LEU A 90 -14.75 -6.30 -10.95
N SER A 91 -15.64 -5.76 -11.78
CA SER A 91 -16.27 -6.51 -12.88
C SER A 91 -16.02 -5.94 -14.28
N ARG A 92 -15.43 -4.74 -14.40
CA ARG A 92 -15.23 -4.06 -15.68
C ARG A 92 -13.76 -3.74 -15.93
N THR A 93 -13.38 -3.78 -17.20
CA THR A 93 -12.05 -3.34 -17.63
C THR A 93 -11.90 -1.84 -17.46
N ARG A 94 -10.66 -1.42 -17.19
CA ARG A 94 -10.29 -0.01 -17.12
C ARG A 94 -10.53 0.67 -18.46
N SER A 95 -11.06 1.87 -18.43
CA SER A 95 -11.34 2.66 -19.63
C SER A 95 -10.85 4.09 -19.43
N TRP A 96 -10.54 4.78 -20.53
CA TRP A 96 -10.21 6.20 -20.50
C TRP A 96 -11.33 7.05 -19.88
N VAL A 97 -12.59 6.59 -19.96
CA VAL A 97 -13.76 7.23 -19.35
C VAL A 97 -13.63 7.30 -17.82
N ASP A 98 -12.84 6.42 -17.20
CA ASP A 98 -12.61 6.43 -15.75
C ASP A 98 -11.91 7.72 -15.30
N TYR A 99 -11.11 8.34 -16.17
CA TYR A 99 -10.46 9.63 -15.89
C TYR A 99 -11.43 10.81 -15.93
N LEU A 100 -12.56 10.71 -16.67
CA LEU A 100 -13.59 11.74 -16.65
C LEU A 100 -14.24 11.87 -15.28
N ALA A 101 -14.29 10.78 -14.51
CA ALA A 101 -14.76 10.80 -13.12
C ALA A 101 -13.83 11.57 -12.17
N VAL A 102 -12.65 11.99 -12.60
CA VAL A 102 -11.77 12.86 -11.80
C VAL A 102 -12.23 14.32 -11.86
N LEU A 103 -12.82 14.76 -12.98
CA LEU A 103 -13.15 16.18 -13.20
C LEU A 103 -14.13 16.73 -12.14
N PRO A 104 -15.28 16.09 -11.83
CA PRO A 104 -16.17 16.62 -10.79
C PRO A 104 -15.53 16.64 -9.41
N VAL A 105 -14.62 15.71 -9.12
CA VAL A 105 -13.88 15.66 -7.85
C VAL A 105 -12.90 16.82 -7.75
N VAL A 106 -12.14 17.10 -8.81
CA VAL A 106 -11.26 18.28 -8.87
C VAL A 106 -12.05 19.56 -8.67
N VAL A 107 -13.20 19.70 -9.33
CA VAL A 107 -14.08 20.86 -9.16
C VAL A 107 -14.52 21.00 -7.70
N SER A 108 -14.97 19.92 -7.06
CA SER A 108 -15.36 19.96 -5.65
C SER A 108 -14.22 20.29 -4.70
N ILE A 109 -13.01 19.83 -4.99
CA ILE A 109 -11.81 20.23 -4.24
C ILE A 109 -11.59 21.73 -4.44
N LEU A 110 -11.55 22.23 -5.67
CA LEU A 110 -11.36 23.67 -5.94
C LEU A 110 -12.42 24.53 -5.24
N LEU A 111 -13.69 24.14 -5.30
CA LEU A 111 -14.79 24.82 -4.62
C LEU A 111 -14.61 24.80 -3.08
N SER A 112 -14.17 23.67 -2.52
CA SER A 112 -13.88 23.54 -1.08
C SER A 112 -12.84 24.55 -0.62
N TRP A 113 -11.77 24.72 -1.39
CA TRP A 113 -10.66 25.58 -1.03
C TRP A 113 -10.95 27.07 -1.23
N THR A 114 -11.98 27.41 -2.01
CA THR A 114 -12.29 28.79 -2.44
C THR A 114 -13.58 29.34 -1.84
N VAL A 115 -14.73 28.66 -2.01
CA VAL A 115 -16.06 29.27 -1.83
C VAL A 115 -17.01 28.50 -0.90
N ILE A 116 -16.75 27.22 -0.59
CA ILE A 116 -17.68 26.43 0.23
C ILE A 116 -17.66 26.86 1.70
N THR A 117 -16.47 27.09 2.27
CA THR A 117 -16.31 27.42 3.69
C THR A 117 -15.91 28.89 3.85
N ASN A 118 -16.83 29.71 4.35
CA ASN A 118 -16.69 31.16 4.44
C ASN A 118 -16.23 31.64 5.82
N GLY A 119 -16.22 30.75 6.83
CA GLY A 119 -15.73 31.08 8.16
C GLY A 119 -16.01 29.96 9.16
N ALA A 120 -15.55 30.16 10.40
CA ALA A 120 -15.81 29.29 11.53
C ALA A 120 -16.16 30.10 12.78
N TYR A 121 -16.88 29.49 13.71
CA TYR A 121 -17.25 30.07 15.01
C TYR A 121 -17.35 28.96 16.07
N LEU A 122 -17.20 29.29 17.35
CA LEU A 122 -17.31 28.33 18.44
C LEU A 122 -18.73 28.29 19.01
N VAL A 123 -19.21 27.11 19.34
CA VAL A 123 -20.42 26.87 20.15
C VAL A 123 -20.05 25.86 21.21
N ASP A 124 -20.16 26.24 22.48
CA ASP A 124 -19.81 25.40 23.64
C ASP A 124 -18.39 24.79 23.54
N GLY A 125 -17.43 25.57 23.03
CA GLY A 125 -16.04 25.14 22.84
C GLY A 125 -15.79 24.26 21.62
N ILE A 126 -16.82 23.91 20.84
CA ILE A 126 -16.72 23.09 19.63
C ILE A 126 -16.80 23.99 18.39
N PRO A 127 -15.90 23.83 17.39
CA PRO A 127 -15.96 24.63 16.19
C PRO A 127 -17.12 24.23 15.28
N ARG A 128 -17.73 25.27 14.71
CA ARG A 128 -18.82 25.22 13.73
C ARG A 128 -18.39 25.97 12.48
N LEU A 129 -18.85 25.50 11.32
CA LEU A 129 -18.46 26.06 10.03
C LEU A 129 -19.62 26.87 9.46
N ARG A 130 -19.32 28.07 8.99
CA ARG A 130 -20.21 28.85 8.14
C ARG A 130 -19.93 28.48 6.69
N ARG A 131 -20.88 27.80 6.06
CA ARG A 131 -20.76 27.34 4.67
C ARG A 131 -21.71 28.10 3.76
N ASP A 132 -21.29 28.31 2.52
CA ASP A 132 -22.18 28.79 1.48
C ASP A 132 -23.21 27.68 1.14
N PRO A 133 -24.53 27.94 1.28
CA PRO A 133 -25.53 26.90 1.08
C PRO A 133 -25.63 26.43 -0.37
N GLY A 134 -25.38 27.31 -1.35
CA GLY A 134 -25.45 26.98 -2.77
C GLY A 134 -24.28 26.09 -3.17
N TRP A 135 -23.05 26.51 -2.88
CA TRP A 135 -21.86 25.73 -3.21
C TRP A 135 -21.77 24.43 -2.41
N TYR A 136 -22.22 24.43 -1.14
CA TYR A 136 -22.29 23.21 -0.36
C TYR A 136 -23.32 22.22 -0.92
N ALA A 137 -24.46 22.71 -1.43
CA ALA A 137 -25.44 21.85 -2.11
C ALA A 137 -24.89 21.22 -3.40
N VAL A 138 -24.11 21.98 -4.20
CA VAL A 138 -23.44 21.44 -5.40
C VAL A 138 -22.48 20.30 -5.02
N PHE A 139 -21.63 20.52 -4.02
CA PHE A 139 -20.75 19.48 -3.48
C PHE A 139 -21.52 18.27 -2.97
N PHE A 140 -22.62 18.50 -2.27
CA PHE A 140 -23.45 17.44 -1.69
C PHE A 140 -24.14 16.59 -2.76
N VAL A 141 -24.68 17.19 -3.82
CA VAL A 141 -25.27 16.49 -4.97
C VAL A 141 -24.21 15.67 -5.70
N GLN A 142 -23.03 16.26 -5.96
CA GLN A 142 -21.93 15.53 -6.57
C GLN A 142 -21.52 14.32 -5.73
N THR A 143 -21.37 14.50 -4.41
CA THR A 143 -21.11 13.40 -3.48
C THR A 143 -22.18 12.30 -3.55
N ALA A 144 -23.46 12.68 -3.59
CA ALA A 144 -24.58 11.75 -3.68
C ALA A 144 -24.50 10.86 -4.93
N VAL A 145 -24.15 11.46 -6.07
CA VAL A 145 -23.96 10.74 -7.33
C VAL A 145 -22.80 9.74 -7.22
N TYR A 146 -21.67 10.13 -6.62
CA TYR A 146 -20.52 9.23 -6.47
C TYR A 146 -20.83 8.06 -5.52
N LEU A 147 -21.53 8.33 -4.42
CA LEU A 147 -22.01 7.29 -3.51
C LEU A 147 -22.96 6.32 -4.22
N ALA A 148 -23.94 6.84 -4.96
CA ALA A 148 -24.90 6.02 -5.70
C ALA A 148 -24.20 5.16 -6.76
N LEU A 149 -23.24 5.70 -7.49
CA LEU A 149 -22.48 4.95 -8.49
C LEU A 149 -21.55 3.91 -7.85
N ALA A 150 -20.81 4.28 -6.81
CA ALA A 150 -19.90 3.37 -6.11
C ALA A 150 -20.66 2.19 -5.50
N PHE A 151 -21.73 2.47 -4.74
CA PHE A 151 -22.56 1.42 -4.15
C PHE A 151 -23.37 0.66 -5.19
N GLY A 152 -23.82 1.32 -6.27
CA GLY A 152 -24.48 0.66 -7.38
C GLY A 152 -23.59 -0.39 -8.04
N TYR A 153 -22.32 -0.07 -8.30
CA TYR A 153 -21.36 -1.03 -8.85
C TYR A 153 -20.99 -2.14 -7.87
N ILE A 154 -20.67 -1.81 -6.61
CA ILE A 154 -20.34 -2.82 -5.59
C ILE A 154 -21.54 -3.77 -5.37
N GLY A 155 -22.75 -3.22 -5.24
CA GLY A 155 -23.97 -3.99 -5.03
C GLY A 155 -24.31 -4.88 -6.23
N TRP A 156 -24.13 -4.37 -7.45
CA TRP A 156 -24.30 -5.16 -8.67
C TRP A 156 -23.33 -6.35 -8.74
N ASP A 157 -22.07 -6.13 -8.38
CA ASP A 157 -21.04 -7.17 -8.41
C ASP A 157 -21.26 -8.22 -7.31
N VAL A 158 -21.65 -7.78 -6.10
CA VAL A 158 -22.05 -8.70 -5.02
C VAL A 158 -23.30 -9.50 -5.39
N TRP A 159 -24.24 -8.91 -6.14
CA TRP A 159 -25.45 -9.60 -6.57
C TRP A 159 -25.17 -10.63 -7.68
N LYS A 160 -24.29 -10.30 -8.63
CA LYS A 160 -23.92 -11.20 -9.74
C LYS A 160 -22.91 -12.28 -9.37
N ALA A 161 -22.12 -12.07 -8.33
CA ALA A 161 -21.09 -13.03 -7.94
C ALA A 161 -21.70 -14.38 -7.54
N GLU A 162 -21.24 -15.45 -8.21
CA GLU A 162 -21.54 -16.81 -7.80
C GLU A 162 -20.63 -17.20 -6.63
N PHE A 163 -21.21 -17.26 -5.43
CA PHE A 163 -20.48 -17.66 -4.24
C PHE A 163 -20.63 -19.15 -4.00
N ALA A 164 -19.51 -19.84 -3.79
CA ALA A 164 -19.48 -21.25 -3.40
C ALA A 164 -20.21 -21.53 -2.06
N ALA A 165 -20.36 -20.52 -1.19
CA ALA A 165 -21.07 -20.64 0.09
C ALA A 165 -21.93 -19.41 0.40
N ALA A 166 -23.17 -19.65 0.84
CA ALA A 166 -24.11 -18.60 1.25
C ALA A 166 -23.60 -17.75 2.42
N ALA A 167 -22.78 -18.32 3.31
CA ALA A 167 -22.18 -17.61 4.43
C ALA A 167 -21.26 -16.46 3.99
N THR A 168 -20.48 -16.65 2.93
CA THR A 168 -19.59 -15.61 2.37
C THR A 168 -20.40 -14.47 1.75
N ARG A 169 -21.46 -14.82 1.00
CA ARG A 169 -22.41 -13.85 0.44
C ARG A 169 -23.06 -13.02 1.54
N ASN A 170 -23.55 -13.65 2.61
CA ASN A 170 -24.21 -12.95 3.72
C ASN A 170 -23.27 -12.00 4.46
N LYS A 171 -21.99 -12.39 4.66
CA LYS A 171 -20.98 -11.50 5.26
C LYS A 171 -20.71 -10.26 4.40
N LEU A 172 -20.50 -10.45 3.10
CA LEU A 172 -20.29 -9.35 2.16
C LEU A 172 -21.52 -8.45 2.06
N ALA A 173 -22.73 -9.04 2.01
CA ALA A 173 -23.98 -8.30 2.01
C ALA A 173 -24.18 -7.50 3.32
N ALA A 174 -23.79 -8.05 4.48
CA ALA A 174 -23.86 -7.35 5.75
C ALA A 174 -22.91 -6.15 5.82
N ILE A 175 -21.65 -6.31 5.37
CA ILE A 175 -20.68 -5.22 5.27
C ILE A 175 -21.22 -4.12 4.35
N PHE A 176 -21.66 -4.51 3.16
CA PHE A 176 -22.19 -3.58 2.17
C PHE A 176 -23.43 -2.84 2.70
N SER A 177 -24.37 -3.55 3.32
CA SER A 177 -25.57 -2.95 3.91
C SER A 177 -25.20 -1.97 5.03
N ALA A 178 -24.25 -2.31 5.89
CA ALA A 178 -23.77 -1.42 6.95
C ALA A 178 -23.16 -0.13 6.36
N LEU A 179 -22.36 -0.23 5.29
CA LEU A 179 -21.82 0.94 4.57
C LEU A 179 -22.93 1.81 3.98
N VAL A 180 -23.90 1.21 3.28
CA VAL A 180 -25.02 1.94 2.67
C VAL A 180 -25.87 2.64 3.73
N ILE A 181 -26.22 1.95 4.81
CA ILE A 181 -27.04 2.51 5.89
C ILE A 181 -26.31 3.67 6.57
N THR A 182 -25.04 3.47 6.95
CA THR A 182 -24.28 4.51 7.66
C THR A 182 -24.04 5.75 6.81
N MET A 183 -23.80 5.58 5.50
CA MET A 183 -23.71 6.71 4.57
C MET A 183 -25.06 7.35 4.27
N GLY A 184 -26.15 6.58 4.21
CA GLY A 184 -27.50 7.11 4.12
C GLY A 184 -27.84 7.99 5.33
N VAL A 185 -27.48 7.57 6.54
CA VAL A 185 -27.63 8.36 7.78
C VAL A 185 -26.76 9.61 7.72
N TRP A 186 -25.49 9.49 7.33
CA TRP A 186 -24.60 10.64 7.19
C TRP A 186 -25.14 11.67 6.19
N MET A 187 -25.57 11.23 5.00
CA MET A 187 -26.16 12.12 4.00
C MET A 187 -27.44 12.78 4.54
N SER A 188 -28.36 12.02 5.10
CA SER A 188 -29.65 12.54 5.56
C SER A 188 -29.47 13.60 6.67
N THR A 189 -28.58 13.34 7.63
CA THR A 189 -28.29 14.28 8.71
C THR A 189 -27.58 15.54 8.23
N ASN A 190 -26.63 15.42 7.30
CA ASN A 190 -25.93 16.57 6.72
C ASN A 190 -26.85 17.40 5.79
N ALA A 191 -27.73 16.75 5.02
CA ALA A 191 -28.75 17.42 4.21
C ALA A 191 -29.72 18.19 5.11
N TRP A 192 -30.23 17.55 6.16
CA TRP A 192 -31.13 18.18 7.13
C TRP A 192 -30.49 19.38 7.81
N ALA A 193 -29.25 19.25 8.30
CA ALA A 193 -28.51 20.35 8.92
C ALA A 193 -28.30 21.52 7.95
N SER A 194 -28.04 21.23 6.68
CA SER A 194 -27.85 22.26 5.65
C SER A 194 -29.17 22.97 5.29
N LEU A 195 -30.27 22.23 5.15
CA LEU A 195 -31.58 22.77 4.78
C LEU A 195 -32.19 23.61 5.90
N THR A 196 -32.07 23.14 7.14
CA THR A 196 -32.68 23.83 8.29
C THR A 196 -31.79 24.94 8.85
N GLN A 197 -30.54 25.04 8.37
CA GLN A 197 -29.50 25.89 8.95
C GLN A 197 -29.35 25.72 10.47
N ASN A 198 -29.87 24.61 11.00
CA ASN A 198 -29.75 24.31 12.41
C ASN A 198 -28.29 24.00 12.64
N GLY A 199 -27.63 24.80 13.48
CA GLY A 199 -26.26 24.54 13.96
C GLY A 199 -26.11 23.26 14.77
N GLY A 200 -27.05 22.31 14.64
CA GLY A 200 -27.01 20.97 15.20
C GLY A 200 -25.77 20.21 14.75
N PHE A 201 -25.38 19.22 15.53
CA PHE A 201 -24.19 18.41 15.28
C PHE A 201 -24.45 17.48 14.08
N PRO A 202 -23.80 17.67 12.91
CA PRO A 202 -23.97 16.75 11.80
C PRO A 202 -23.43 15.37 12.19
N ALA A 203 -23.99 14.28 11.66
CA ALA A 203 -23.38 12.98 11.87
C ALA A 203 -21.95 13.01 11.30
N LEU A 204 -20.98 12.68 12.13
CA LEU A 204 -19.56 12.61 11.78
C LEU A 204 -19.19 11.21 11.29
N SER A 205 -17.94 11.05 10.88
CA SER A 205 -17.27 9.77 10.58
C SER A 205 -17.43 8.68 11.65
N SER A 206 -17.92 8.98 12.86
CA SER A 206 -18.30 8.04 13.92
C SER A 206 -19.22 6.91 13.43
N VAL A 207 -20.11 7.20 12.44
CA VAL A 207 -21.02 6.18 11.88
C VAL A 207 -20.29 5.06 11.15
N LEU A 208 -19.04 5.29 10.74
CA LEU A 208 -18.25 4.33 9.96
C LEU A 208 -17.46 3.32 10.80
N VAL A 209 -17.47 3.43 12.12
CA VAL A 209 -16.84 2.44 13.01
C VAL A 209 -17.43 1.06 12.75
N VAL A 210 -18.77 0.97 12.68
CA VAL A 210 -19.49 -0.29 12.50
C VAL A 210 -19.09 -1.00 11.20
N PRO A 211 -19.24 -0.40 10.00
CA PRO A 211 -18.83 -1.06 8.77
C PRO A 211 -17.32 -1.35 8.75
N GLY A 212 -16.49 -0.46 9.29
CA GLY A 212 -15.04 -0.69 9.36
C GLY A 212 -14.67 -1.93 10.18
N VAL A 213 -15.32 -2.12 11.34
CA VAL A 213 -15.11 -3.31 12.19
C VAL A 213 -15.60 -4.57 11.50
N LEU A 214 -16.73 -4.52 10.78
CA LEU A 214 -17.22 -5.67 10.01
C LEU A 214 -16.25 -6.07 8.89
N VAL A 215 -15.63 -5.10 8.20
CA VAL A 215 -14.56 -5.37 7.23
C VAL A 215 -13.39 -6.07 7.89
N LEU A 216 -12.87 -5.55 9.02
CA LEU A 216 -11.77 -6.20 9.73
C LEU A 216 -12.15 -7.62 10.19
N ALA A 217 -13.32 -7.79 10.82
CA ALA A 217 -13.74 -9.05 11.41
C ALA A 217 -13.99 -10.16 10.37
N PHE A 218 -14.47 -9.80 9.18
CA PHE A 218 -14.89 -10.78 8.18
C PHE A 218 -13.98 -10.91 6.97
N LEU A 219 -13.20 -9.86 6.64
CA LEU A 219 -12.34 -9.85 5.46
C LEU A 219 -10.84 -9.86 5.78
N ALA A 220 -10.42 -9.57 7.03
CA ALA A 220 -9.04 -9.77 7.44
C ALA A 220 -8.87 -11.18 8.05
N PRO A 221 -8.16 -12.11 7.39
CA PRO A 221 -7.77 -13.37 8.02
C PRO A 221 -6.63 -13.07 8.99
N PHE A 222 -6.95 -12.74 10.23
CA PHE A 222 -5.94 -12.57 11.28
C PHE A 222 -5.40 -13.94 11.73
N SER A 223 -4.51 -14.54 10.93
CA SER A 223 -3.70 -15.67 11.41
C SER A 223 -2.55 -15.14 12.25
N ARG A 224 -2.24 -15.79 13.39
CA ARG A 224 -1.05 -15.46 14.19
C ARG A 224 0.24 -15.49 13.36
N LYS A 225 0.30 -16.35 12.32
CA LYS A 225 1.43 -16.44 11.39
C LYS A 225 1.59 -15.17 10.54
N ASP A 226 0.49 -14.55 10.14
CA ASP A 226 0.50 -13.34 9.31
C ASP A 226 0.90 -12.10 10.12
N LEU A 227 0.48 -12.02 11.39
CA LEU A 227 0.90 -10.95 12.30
C LEU A 227 2.41 -11.02 12.59
N VAL A 228 2.95 -12.23 12.80
CA VAL A 228 4.40 -12.42 12.97
C VAL A 228 5.16 -12.08 11.69
N ALA A 229 4.63 -12.41 10.52
CA ALA A 229 5.23 -12.05 9.23
C ALA A 229 5.24 -10.53 9.00
N MET A 230 4.16 -9.83 9.37
CA MET A 230 4.08 -8.37 9.34
C MET A 230 5.08 -7.74 10.30
N TRP A 231 5.15 -8.22 11.54
CA TRP A 231 6.11 -7.74 12.54
C TRP A 231 7.56 -7.96 12.06
N ARG A 232 7.83 -9.10 11.42
CA ARG A 232 9.11 -9.33 10.72
C ARG A 232 9.35 -8.31 9.60
N LYS A 233 8.37 -8.03 8.74
CA LYS A 233 8.53 -7.05 7.65
C LYS A 233 8.81 -5.63 8.18
N LEU A 234 8.25 -5.27 9.33
CA LEU A 234 8.48 -3.97 9.99
C LEU A 234 9.82 -3.90 10.71
N GLN A 235 10.32 -5.03 11.23
CA GLN A 235 11.61 -5.11 11.93
C GLN A 235 12.81 -5.37 11.02
N VAL A 236 12.59 -5.89 9.80
CA VAL A 236 13.67 -6.14 8.84
C VAL A 236 14.02 -4.83 8.16
N SER A 237 15.17 -4.26 8.55
CA SER A 237 15.85 -3.21 7.79
C SER A 237 16.02 -3.67 6.34
N PRO A 238 15.71 -2.84 5.33
CA PRO A 238 15.82 -3.24 3.93
C PRO A 238 17.21 -3.82 3.65
N SER A 239 17.26 -5.04 3.11
CA SER A 239 18.49 -5.67 2.64
C SER A 239 19.11 -4.74 1.60
N ARG A 240 20.24 -4.10 1.90
CA ARG A 240 21.00 -3.33 0.91
C ARG A 240 22.10 -4.24 0.37
N PRO A 241 21.96 -4.77 -0.86
CA PRO A 241 23.08 -5.42 -1.52
C PRO A 241 24.14 -4.36 -1.82
N PHE A 242 25.41 -4.68 -1.60
CA PHE A 242 26.51 -3.72 -1.79
C PHE A 242 27.55 -4.22 -2.81
N ALA A 243 27.55 -5.51 -3.10
CA ALA A 243 28.37 -6.11 -4.15
C ALA A 243 27.71 -7.36 -4.72
N ALA A 244 27.93 -7.61 -6.00
CA ALA A 244 27.49 -8.81 -6.70
C ALA A 244 28.57 -9.29 -7.68
N ILE A 245 28.75 -10.61 -7.78
CA ILE A 245 29.81 -11.25 -8.56
C ILE A 245 29.22 -12.45 -9.32
N TRP A 246 29.48 -12.51 -10.61
CA TRP A 246 29.23 -13.70 -11.43
C TRP A 246 30.47 -14.60 -11.46
N PHE A 247 30.26 -15.89 -11.23
CA PHE A 247 31.25 -16.93 -11.45
C PHE A 247 30.77 -17.90 -12.51
N HIS A 248 31.68 -18.31 -13.38
CA HIS A 248 31.47 -19.51 -14.19
C HIS A 248 31.69 -20.76 -13.33
N ASN A 249 31.03 -21.87 -13.63
CA ASN A 249 31.17 -23.12 -12.88
C ASN A 249 32.58 -23.73 -12.92
N SER A 250 33.49 -23.21 -13.76
CA SER A 250 34.94 -23.49 -13.71
C SER A 250 35.66 -22.81 -12.54
N GLY A 251 34.98 -21.94 -11.78
CA GLY A 251 35.53 -21.16 -10.67
C GLY A 251 36.14 -19.82 -11.07
N GLN A 252 36.05 -19.41 -12.34
CA GLN A 252 36.58 -18.12 -12.81
C GLN A 252 35.54 -17.00 -12.73
N PRO A 253 35.90 -15.79 -12.27
CA PRO A 253 34.98 -14.67 -12.13
C PRO A 253 34.70 -14.01 -13.48
N LEU A 254 33.42 -13.91 -13.85
CA LEU A 254 32.97 -13.38 -15.14
C LEU A 254 32.79 -11.85 -15.12
N ALA A 255 32.14 -11.33 -14.07
CA ALA A 255 31.89 -9.91 -13.90
C ALA A 255 31.66 -9.59 -12.41
N GLN A 256 32.03 -8.39 -11.98
CA GLN A 256 31.85 -7.93 -10.60
C GLN A 256 31.37 -6.47 -10.60
N VAL A 257 30.34 -6.20 -9.80
CA VAL A 257 29.86 -4.84 -9.53
C VAL A 257 29.89 -4.59 -8.03
N VAL A 258 30.44 -3.44 -7.63
CA VAL A 258 30.48 -2.96 -6.25
C VAL A 258 29.93 -1.53 -6.25
N LEU A 259 28.92 -1.27 -5.42
CA LEU A 259 28.27 0.05 -5.37
C LEU A 259 29.20 1.08 -4.69
N PRO A 260 29.45 2.26 -5.31
CA PRO A 260 30.26 3.30 -4.71
C PRO A 260 29.46 4.10 -3.67
N GLY A 261 29.93 4.16 -2.43
CA GLY A 261 29.34 5.06 -1.41
C GLY A 261 29.31 4.56 0.04
N GLU A 262 29.68 3.31 0.32
CA GLU A 262 29.97 2.87 1.67
C GLU A 262 31.50 2.77 1.84
N ALA A 263 32.03 3.18 3.01
CA ALA A 263 33.46 3.13 3.29
C ALA A 263 34.07 1.81 2.79
N SER A 264 35.14 1.91 1.99
CA SER A 264 35.90 0.75 1.50
C SER A 264 35.97 -0.29 2.62
N PRO A 265 35.53 -1.55 2.39
CA PRO A 265 35.75 -2.60 3.37
C PRO A 265 37.24 -2.59 3.76
N ASP A 266 37.51 -2.66 5.06
CA ASP A 266 38.86 -2.77 5.62
C ASP A 266 39.57 -3.94 4.92
N ALA A 267 40.88 -3.83 4.69
CA ALA A 267 41.72 -4.91 4.19
C ALA A 267 41.53 -6.23 4.96
N ALA A 268 41.22 -6.16 6.27
CA ALA A 268 40.82 -7.31 7.07
C ALA A 268 39.48 -7.92 6.63
N THR A 269 38.47 -7.09 6.37
CA THR A 269 37.17 -7.53 5.86
C THR A 269 37.30 -8.09 4.44
N LEU A 270 38.18 -7.55 3.60
CA LEU A 270 38.48 -8.08 2.27
C LEU A 270 39.23 -9.42 2.31
N ALA A 271 40.14 -9.61 3.27
CA ALA A 271 40.83 -10.89 3.47
C ALA A 271 39.87 -11.96 4.02
N ASP A 272 39.02 -11.60 4.98
CA ASP A 272 37.96 -12.48 5.49
C ASP A 272 36.92 -12.79 4.41
N LEU A 273 36.57 -11.81 3.57
CA LEU A 273 35.72 -12.00 2.39
C LEU A 273 36.39 -12.91 1.36
N SER A 274 37.69 -12.77 1.10
CA SER A 274 38.46 -13.65 0.19
C SER A 274 38.45 -15.09 0.68
N GLN A 275 38.70 -15.31 1.98
CA GLN A 275 38.71 -16.65 2.56
C GLN A 275 37.31 -17.26 2.63
N ALA A 276 36.29 -16.44 2.90
CA ALA A 276 34.89 -16.85 2.82
C ALA A 276 34.49 -17.15 1.38
N ILE A 277 34.90 -16.33 0.39
CA ILE A 277 34.66 -16.53 -1.04
C ILE A 277 35.33 -17.82 -1.51
N ASP A 278 36.55 -18.13 -1.09
CA ASP A 278 37.22 -19.40 -1.41
C ASP A 278 36.49 -20.60 -0.79
N HIS A 279 36.08 -20.50 0.48
CA HIS A 279 35.30 -21.56 1.14
C HIS A 279 33.92 -21.74 0.49
N VAL A 280 33.29 -20.64 0.09
CA VAL A 280 32.00 -20.54 -0.60
C VAL A 280 32.07 -21.06 -2.02
N LEU A 281 33.14 -20.76 -2.77
CA LEU A 281 33.38 -21.28 -4.11
C LEU A 281 33.58 -22.79 -4.00
N VAL A 282 34.39 -23.25 -3.06
CA VAL A 282 34.62 -24.68 -2.85
C VAL A 282 33.32 -25.39 -2.46
N GLU A 283 32.54 -24.91 -1.48
CA GLU A 283 31.28 -25.60 -1.11
C GLU A 283 30.13 -25.40 -2.11
N GLY A 284 30.06 -24.23 -2.75
CA GLY A 284 29.02 -23.85 -3.71
C GLY A 284 29.20 -24.54 -5.06
N LEU A 285 30.43 -24.64 -5.58
CA LEU A 285 30.72 -25.33 -6.84
C LEU A 285 30.44 -26.84 -6.75
N HIS A 286 30.59 -27.46 -5.56
CA HIS A 286 30.27 -28.87 -5.33
C HIS A 286 28.78 -29.16 -5.09
N SER A 287 27.91 -28.15 -5.09
CA SER A 287 26.47 -28.32 -4.87
C SER A 287 25.66 -28.49 -6.17
N GLY A 288 24.53 -29.20 -6.13
CA GLY A 288 23.70 -29.44 -7.32
C GLY A 288 22.96 -28.19 -7.82
N PRO A 289 22.44 -28.18 -9.07
CA PRO A 289 21.70 -27.05 -9.63
C PRO A 289 20.48 -26.68 -8.76
N GLY A 290 20.27 -25.39 -8.48
CA GLY A 290 19.15 -24.90 -7.65
C GLY A 290 19.34 -25.00 -6.13
N ALA A 291 20.55 -25.32 -5.66
CA ALA A 291 20.87 -25.31 -4.23
C ALA A 291 21.07 -23.87 -3.71
N LEU A 292 19.99 -23.26 -3.25
CA LEU A 292 20.03 -21.94 -2.62
C LEU A 292 20.62 -22.09 -1.21
N ARG A 293 21.88 -21.72 -1.02
CA ARG A 293 22.54 -21.67 0.29
C ARG A 293 22.67 -20.22 0.75
N GLN A 294 22.42 -20.00 2.05
CA GLN A 294 22.67 -18.74 2.72
C GLN A 294 23.76 -18.98 3.74
N LEU A 295 24.85 -18.24 3.64
CA LEU A 295 25.83 -18.16 4.71
C LEU A 295 25.66 -16.82 5.40
N GLN A 296 25.63 -16.84 6.73
CA GLN A 296 25.54 -15.63 7.54
C GLN A 296 26.84 -15.54 8.34
N HIS A 297 27.61 -14.49 8.09
CA HIS A 297 28.80 -14.17 8.86
C HIS A 297 28.60 -12.81 9.50
N GLU A 298 28.38 -12.81 10.82
CA GLU A 298 28.07 -11.62 11.63
C GLU A 298 26.92 -10.75 11.05
N LYS A 299 27.26 -9.60 10.47
CA LYS A 299 26.33 -8.61 9.91
C LYS A 299 26.13 -8.74 8.40
N HIS A 300 26.89 -9.62 7.74
CA HIS A 300 26.86 -9.84 6.31
C HIS A 300 26.20 -11.19 6.02
N SER A 301 25.23 -11.18 5.10
CA SER A 301 24.72 -12.40 4.52
C SER A 301 25.28 -12.55 3.12
N PHE A 302 25.53 -13.79 2.75
CA PHE A 302 25.90 -14.19 1.41
C PHE A 302 24.74 -15.00 0.84
N VAL A 303 24.28 -14.60 -0.34
CA VAL A 303 23.26 -15.35 -1.08
C VAL A 303 23.88 -15.87 -2.35
N PHE A 304 23.70 -17.17 -2.57
CA PHE A 304 24.16 -17.88 -3.75
C PHE A 304 22.95 -18.40 -4.51
N GLU A 305 22.94 -18.15 -5.82
CA GLU A 305 22.05 -18.86 -6.73
C GLU A 305 22.91 -19.51 -7.80
N LYS A 306 22.95 -20.85 -7.78
CA LYS A 306 23.66 -21.67 -8.75
C LYS A 306 22.72 -22.07 -9.88
N GLY A 307 23.07 -21.63 -11.09
CA GLY A 307 22.49 -22.05 -12.35
C GLY A 307 23.18 -23.30 -12.90
N ARG A 308 22.92 -23.59 -14.18
CA ARG A 308 23.51 -24.72 -14.90
C ARG A 308 24.99 -24.50 -15.22
N ASP A 309 25.36 -23.30 -15.60
CA ASP A 309 26.68 -22.94 -16.14
C ASP A 309 27.32 -21.77 -15.37
N LEU A 310 26.48 -20.97 -14.68
CA LEU A 310 26.89 -19.81 -13.88
C LEU A 310 26.45 -19.91 -12.41
N THR A 311 27.16 -19.20 -11.55
CA THR A 311 26.80 -18.99 -10.14
C THR A 311 26.82 -17.49 -9.85
N LEU A 312 25.68 -16.96 -9.37
CA LEU A 312 25.56 -15.57 -8.93
C LEU A 312 25.75 -15.49 -7.41
N VAL A 313 26.67 -14.62 -6.99
CA VAL A 313 26.96 -14.34 -5.60
C VAL A 313 26.59 -12.91 -5.28
N VAL A 314 25.73 -12.68 -4.30
CA VAL A 314 25.37 -11.34 -3.83
C VAL A 314 25.67 -11.17 -2.35
N LEU A 315 26.35 -10.07 -2.05
CA LEU A 315 26.78 -9.63 -0.73
C LEU A 315 25.81 -8.58 -0.22
N LEU A 316 25.21 -8.84 0.94
CA LEU A 316 24.19 -7.98 1.54
C LEU A 316 24.45 -7.76 3.04
N ARG A 317 24.12 -6.55 3.51
CA ARG A 317 24.03 -6.25 4.94
C ARG A 317 22.66 -6.66 5.46
N GLY A 318 22.64 -7.53 6.47
CA GLY A 318 21.41 -8.07 7.06
C GLY A 318 20.87 -9.31 6.36
N SER A 319 19.63 -9.72 6.67
CA SER A 319 19.04 -10.96 6.16
C SER A 319 18.45 -10.78 4.75
N PRO A 320 18.64 -11.75 3.84
CA PRO A 320 18.08 -11.69 2.49
C PRO A 320 16.56 -11.77 2.48
N SER A 321 15.93 -10.82 1.78
CA SER A 321 14.49 -10.84 1.52
C SER A 321 14.12 -11.96 0.54
N GLN A 322 12.87 -12.45 0.59
CA GLN A 322 12.38 -13.40 -0.42
C GLN A 322 12.27 -12.77 -1.82
N GLY A 323 12.06 -11.46 -1.91
CA GLY A 323 12.02 -10.73 -3.18
C GLY A 323 13.37 -10.80 -3.88
N LEU A 324 14.45 -10.45 -3.17
CA LEU A 324 15.82 -10.53 -3.68
C LEU A 324 16.16 -11.95 -4.13
N ARG A 325 15.80 -12.97 -3.35
CA ARG A 325 16.01 -14.38 -3.76
C ARG A 325 15.30 -14.74 -5.07
N SER A 326 14.06 -14.27 -5.24
CA SER A 326 13.29 -14.52 -6.46
C SER A 326 13.90 -13.81 -7.66
N GLU A 327 14.38 -12.58 -7.45
CA GLU A 327 15.02 -11.74 -8.46
C GLU A 327 16.35 -12.34 -8.92
N LEU A 328 17.23 -12.75 -7.99
CA LEU A 328 18.47 -13.45 -8.31
C LEU A 328 18.22 -14.71 -9.14
N ARG A 329 17.20 -15.49 -8.77
CA ARG A 329 16.80 -16.67 -9.53
C ARG A 329 16.32 -16.34 -10.94
N SER A 330 15.51 -15.30 -11.10
CA SER A 330 15.07 -14.88 -12.43
C SER A 330 16.22 -14.36 -13.27
N THR A 331 17.17 -13.62 -12.68
CA THR A 331 18.34 -13.09 -13.40
C THR A 331 19.25 -14.22 -13.86
N VAL A 332 19.58 -15.18 -12.99
CA VAL A 332 20.38 -16.37 -13.36
C VAL A 332 19.72 -17.15 -14.47
N ARG A 333 18.43 -17.48 -14.33
CA ARG A 333 17.72 -18.25 -15.36
C ARG A 333 17.59 -17.48 -16.67
N GLY A 334 17.25 -16.20 -16.61
CA GLY A 334 17.10 -15.36 -17.78
C GLY A 334 18.41 -15.20 -18.54
N PHE A 335 19.52 -15.03 -17.83
CA PHE A 335 20.84 -14.91 -18.45
C PHE A 335 21.31 -16.23 -19.07
N GLU A 336 21.10 -17.36 -18.39
CA GLU A 336 21.44 -18.70 -18.93
C GLU A 336 20.56 -19.11 -20.11
N ASP A 337 19.27 -18.77 -20.08
CA ASP A 337 18.36 -19.07 -21.18
C ASP A 337 18.67 -18.22 -22.43
N ALA A 338 19.17 -17.00 -22.24
CA ALA A 338 19.56 -16.11 -23.33
C ALA A 338 20.90 -16.52 -23.99
N HIS A 339 21.86 -17.03 -23.22
CA HIS A 339 23.25 -17.26 -23.68
C HIS A 339 23.71 -18.71 -23.54
N ARG A 340 22.79 -19.66 -23.64
CA ARG A 340 23.02 -21.08 -23.32
C ARG A 340 24.21 -21.68 -24.09
N THR A 341 24.39 -21.33 -25.35
CA THR A 341 25.45 -21.87 -26.23
C THR A 341 26.82 -21.28 -25.92
N GLU A 342 26.85 -20.01 -25.50
CA GLU A 342 28.06 -19.25 -25.21
C GLU A 342 28.57 -19.50 -23.79
N LEU A 343 27.74 -20.04 -22.90
CA LEU A 343 28.10 -20.34 -21.51
C LEU A 343 28.67 -21.74 -21.30
N GLU A 344 28.73 -22.59 -22.33
CA GLU A 344 29.27 -23.96 -22.22
C GLU A 344 30.79 -24.01 -21.98
N SER A 345 31.51 -22.95 -22.36
CA SER A 345 32.95 -22.84 -22.16
C SER A 345 33.32 -21.48 -21.57
N TRP A 346 34.38 -21.45 -20.75
CA TRP A 346 34.86 -20.21 -20.15
C TRP A 346 35.28 -19.17 -21.21
N GLU A 347 35.94 -19.62 -22.28
CA GLU A 347 36.46 -18.75 -23.33
C GLU A 347 35.33 -18.01 -24.05
N SER A 348 34.23 -18.71 -24.36
CA SER A 348 33.02 -18.11 -24.92
C SER A 348 32.23 -17.28 -23.90
N ALA A 349 32.19 -17.70 -22.63
CA ALA A 349 31.50 -16.96 -21.58
C ALA A 349 32.16 -15.60 -21.34
N SER A 350 33.50 -15.54 -21.36
CA SER A 350 34.26 -14.30 -21.13
C SER A 350 33.93 -13.18 -22.11
N ALA A 351 33.44 -13.50 -23.31
CA ALA A 351 32.98 -12.53 -24.29
C ALA A 351 31.68 -11.81 -23.84
N LEU A 352 30.94 -12.37 -22.88
CA LEU A 352 29.71 -11.82 -22.33
C LEU A 352 29.93 -11.02 -21.03
N ALA A 353 31.17 -10.74 -20.64
CA ALA A 353 31.49 -10.07 -19.37
C ALA A 353 30.81 -8.70 -19.22
N GLU A 354 30.69 -7.93 -20.31
CA GLU A 354 30.05 -6.61 -20.33
C GLU A 354 28.52 -6.70 -20.16
N GLU A 355 27.89 -7.69 -20.79
CA GLU A 355 26.45 -7.95 -20.64
C GLU A 355 26.12 -8.54 -19.25
N ALA A 356 27.00 -9.39 -18.73
CA ALA A 356 26.91 -9.89 -17.36
C ALA A 356 27.04 -8.75 -16.34
N LEU A 357 27.89 -7.75 -16.58
CA LEU A 357 28.02 -6.55 -15.76
C LEU A 357 26.74 -5.72 -15.74
N ASN A 358 26.11 -5.50 -16.91
CA ASN A 358 24.85 -4.78 -17.01
C ASN A 358 23.71 -5.50 -16.28
N ALA A 359 23.64 -6.83 -16.37
CA ALA A 359 22.67 -7.64 -15.64
C ALA A 359 22.89 -7.59 -14.11
N LEU A 360 24.13 -7.38 -13.64
CA LEU A 360 24.42 -7.17 -12.21
C LEU A 360 23.96 -5.80 -11.71
N ASP A 361 24.11 -4.77 -12.52
CA ASP A 361 23.73 -3.40 -12.15
C ASP A 361 22.21 -3.28 -11.94
N GLU A 362 21.42 -4.01 -12.75
CA GLU A 362 19.96 -4.10 -12.60
C GLU A 362 19.55 -4.76 -11.26
N VAL A 363 20.30 -5.77 -10.80
CA VAL A 363 20.07 -6.46 -9.52
C VAL A 363 20.44 -5.59 -8.32
N LEU A 364 21.44 -4.72 -8.47
CA LEU A 364 21.93 -3.84 -7.40
C LEU A 364 21.14 -2.53 -7.30
N THR A 365 20.58 -2.07 -8.41
CA THR A 365 19.74 -0.87 -8.52
C THR A 365 18.43 -1.22 -9.23
N PRO A 366 17.47 -1.86 -8.54
CA PRO A 366 16.19 -2.19 -9.16
C PRO A 366 15.51 -0.89 -9.61
N GLN A 367 15.31 -0.74 -10.92
CA GLN A 367 14.55 0.37 -11.46
C GLN A 367 13.12 0.27 -10.93
N ILE A 368 12.74 1.25 -10.10
CA ILE A 368 11.38 1.36 -9.58
C ILE A 368 10.46 1.67 -10.76
N LEU A 369 9.77 0.64 -11.26
CA LEU A 369 8.66 0.76 -12.22
C LEU A 369 7.32 1.00 -11.50
#